data_AF-A0A5B0KPX4-F1
#
_entry.id   AF-A0A5B0KPX4-F1
#
_cell.length_a   1.000
_cell.length_b   1.000
_cell.length_c   1.000
_cell.angle_alpha   90.00
_cell.angle_beta   90.00
_cell.angle_gamma   90.00
#
_symmetry.space_group_name_H-M   'P 1'
#
loop_
_entity.id
_entity.type
_entity.pdbx_description
1 polymer ?
#
loop_
_entity_poly.entity_id
_entity_poly.type
_entity_poly.pdbx_seq_one_letter_code
_entity_poly.pdbx_strand_id
1 'polypeptide(L)' 'MSLKLQSIPPVPDQTAAVARAAFSKGTAVLRLRDELGTIYQDDLFAALYPQLGGPHPTLLSRTAI' A
#
# COMPACT_ATOMS: atom_id res chain seq x y z
N MET A 1 -0.85 4.74 16.73
CA MET A 1 -1.34 4.90 15.35
C MET A 1 -1.18 3.56 14.66
N SER A 2 -2.27 2.95 14.22
CA SER A 2 -2.27 1.64 13.55
C SER A 2 -2.44 1.85 12.06
N LEU A 3 -1.64 1.16 11.24
CA LEU A 3 -1.78 1.20 9.78
C LEU A 3 -3.01 0.38 9.40
N LYS A 4 -4.03 1.03 8.83
CA LYS A 4 -5.20 0.32 8.30
C LYS A 4 -4.85 -0.18 6.92
N LEU A 5 -4.70 -1.50 6.81
CA LEU A 5 -4.57 -2.22 5.55
C LEU A 5 -5.88 -2.01 4.77
N GLN A 6 -5.82 -1.20 3.71
CA GLN A 6 -6.94 -0.92 2.81
C GLN A 6 -6.47 -1.14 1.38
N SER A 7 -7.21 -1.99 0.66
CA SER A 7 -6.99 -2.20 -0.76
C SER A 7 -7.07 -0.88 -1.52
N ILE A 8 -6.13 -0.67 -2.43
CA ILE A 8 -6.13 0.51 -3.31
C ILE A 8 -7.39 0.44 -4.18
N PRO A 9 -8.28 1.44 -4.12
CA PRO A 9 -9.50 1.43 -4.92
C PRO A 9 -9.17 1.44 -6.43
N PRO A 10 -10.08 0.93 -7.28
CA PRO A 10 -9.90 0.97 -8.71
C PRO A 10 -9.76 2.42 -9.22
N VAL A 11 -9.04 2.59 -10.33
CA VAL A 11 -8.89 3.90 -10.96
C VAL A 11 -10.25 4.33 -11.53
N PRO A 12 -10.74 5.54 -11.24
CA PRO A 12 -11.99 6.03 -11.81
C PRO A 12 -11.95 6.10 -13.34
N ASP A 13 -13.08 5.81 -14.00
CA ASP A 13 -13.18 5.74 -15.47
C ASP A 13 -12.74 7.03 -16.17
N GLN A 14 -13.10 8.18 -15.61
CA GLN A 14 -12.72 9.49 -16.13
C GLN A 14 -11.20 9.67 -16.15
N THR A 15 -10.52 9.26 -15.07
CA THR A 15 -9.05 9.32 -14.97
C THR A 15 -8.41 8.37 -15.97
N ALA A 16 -8.95 7.16 -16.13
CA ALA A 16 -8.46 6.20 -17.12
C ALA A 16 -8.62 6.71 -18.55
N ALA A 17 -9.74 7.38 -18.87
CA ALA A 17 -9.98 8.01 -20.17
C ALA A 17 -8.97 9.13 -20.46
N VAL A 18 -8.73 10.02 -19.49
CA VAL A 18 -7.74 11.10 -19.62
C VAL A 18 -6.33 10.53 -19.78
N ALA A 19 -5.95 9.50 -19.02
CA ALA A 19 -4.65 8.87 -19.16
C ALA A 19 -4.46 8.23 -20.55
N ARG A 20 -5.47 7.54 -21.07
CA ARG A 20 -5.42 6.97 -22.43
C ARG A 20 -5.32 8.05 -23.51
N ALA A 21 -5.99 9.18 -23.34
CA ALA A 21 -5.91 10.30 -24.27
C ALA A 21 -4.54 11.01 -24.22
N ALA A 22 -4.00 11.23 -23.03
CA ALA A 22 -2.68 11.86 -22.83
C ALA A 22 -1.53 10.97 -23.33
N PHE A 23 -1.69 9.65 -23.21
CA PHE A 23 -0.71 8.66 -23.64
C PHE A 23 -1.23 7.83 -24.82
N SER A 24 -1.60 8.52 -25.91
CA SER A 24 -2.27 7.93 -27.09
C SER A 24 -1.51 6.80 -27.79
N LYS A 25 -0.19 6.69 -27.62
CA LYS A 25 0.65 5.59 -28.13
C LYS A 25 0.76 4.39 -27.17
N GLY A 26 0.17 4.47 -25.98
CA GLY A 26 0.29 3.50 -24.91
C GLY A 26 1.68 3.52 -24.28
N THR A 27 1.79 3.96 -23.03
CA THR A 27 3.04 3.83 -22.26
C THR A 27 3.16 2.42 -21.68
N ALA A 28 4.39 1.95 -21.48
CA ALA A 28 4.63 0.65 -20.83
C ALA A 28 3.94 0.56 -19.46
N VAL A 29 3.85 1.68 -18.74
CA VAL A 29 3.21 1.78 -17.42
C VAL A 29 1.71 1.48 -17.47
N LEU A 30 0.99 1.98 -18.49
CA LEU A 30 -0.44 1.70 -18.65
C LEU A 30 -0.68 0.23 -18.97
N ARG A 31 0.12 -0.35 -19.87
CA ARG A 31 0.03 -1.79 -20.19
C ARG A 31 0.34 -2.67 -18.98
N LEU A 32 1.38 -2.34 -18.22
CA LEU A 32 1.70 -3.04 -16.98
C LEU A 32 0.55 -2.96 -15.97
N ARG A 33 -0.12 -1.81 -15.84
CA ARG A 33 -1.29 -1.67 -14.97
C ARG A 33 -2.47 -2.52 -15.44
N ASP A 34 -2.73 -2.58 -16.74
CA ASP A 34 -3.84 -3.36 -17.31
C ASP A 34 -3.58 -4.88 -17.23
N GLU A 35 -2.33 -5.32 -17.43
CA GLU A 35 -1.96 -6.74 -17.41
C GLU A 35 -1.75 -7.30 -15.99
N LEU A 36 -1.07 -6.56 -15.12
CA LEU A 36 -0.75 -7.02 -13.77
C LEU A 36 -1.86 -6.70 -12.77
N GLY A 37 -2.61 -5.60 -12.98
CA GLY A 37 -3.63 -5.17 -12.04
C GLY A 37 -3.07 -4.92 -10.62
N THR A 38 -3.82 -5.36 -9.60
CA THR A 38 -3.37 -5.29 -8.19
C THR A 38 -2.61 -6.56 -7.83
N ILE A 39 -1.27 -6.51 -7.92
CA ILE A 39 -0.38 -7.63 -7.55
C ILE A 39 0.07 -7.61 -6.09
N TYR A 40 -0.02 -6.45 -5.43
CA TYR A 40 0.30 -6.30 -4.02
C TYR A 40 -0.97 -6.03 -3.24
N GLN A 41 -1.30 -6.96 -2.34
CA GLN A 41 -2.33 -6.77 -1.34
C GLN A 41 -1.69 -6.72 0.04
N ASP A 42 -2.29 -5.94 0.89
CA ASP A 42 -1.86 -5.73 2.26
C ASP A 42 -1.71 -7.03 3.07
N ASP A 43 -2.54 -8.04 2.79
CA ASP A 43 -2.47 -9.37 3.40
C ASP A 43 -1.12 -10.07 3.16
N LEU A 44 -0.47 -9.81 2.02
CA LEU A 44 0.86 -10.36 1.71
C LEU A 44 1.95 -9.84 2.66
N PHE A 45 1.71 -8.68 3.27
CA PHE A 45 2.65 -8.02 4.16
C PHE A 45 2.24 -8.10 5.63
N ALA A 46 1.05 -8.64 5.92
CA ALA A 46 0.51 -8.74 7.29
C ALA A 46 1.46 -9.49 8.25
N ALA A 47 2.17 -10.50 7.76
CA ALA A 47 3.16 -11.24 8.54
C ALA A 47 4.47 -10.46 8.80
N LEU A 48 4.81 -9.49 7.94
CA LEU A 48 6.03 -8.67 8.06
C LEU A 48 5.84 -7.47 8.98
N TYR A 49 4.60 -7.05 9.17
CA TYR A 49 4.21 -5.98 10.08
C TYR A 49 3.25 -6.52 11.15
N PRO A 50 3.74 -7.39 12.07
CA PRO A 50 2.96 -7.69 13.26
C PRO A 50 2.63 -6.37 13.95
N GLN A 51 1.43 -6.25 14.52
CA GLN A 51 0.94 -5.02 15.14
C GLN A 51 1.84 -4.61 16.32
N LEU A 52 2.98 -3.98 16.06
CA LEU A 52 3.76 -3.23 17.04
C LEU A 52 3.04 -1.90 17.28
N GLY A 53 1.83 -2.02 17.82
CA GLY A 53 1.05 -0.94 18.41
C GLY A 53 1.05 -0.99 19.94
N GLY A 54 1.86 -1.87 20.55
CA GLY A 54 2.11 -1.84 21.99
C GLY A 54 3.09 -0.72 22.34
N PRO A 55 2.96 -0.06 23.51
CA PRO A 55 3.97 0.88 23.97
C PRO A 55 5.31 0.14 23.95
N HIS A 56 6.28 0.70 23.24
CA HIS A 56 7.67 0.25 23.30
C HIS A 56 8.00 0.06 24.80
N PRO A 57 8.37 -1.15 25.28
CA PRO A 57 8.76 -1.29 26.67
C PRO A 57 10.01 -0.46 26.84
N THR A 58 9.83 0.72 27.44
CA THR A 58 10.91 1.59 27.87
C THR A 58 11.82 0.73 28.74
N LEU A 59 13.05 0.50 28.29
CA LEU A 59 14.13 -0.06 29.11
C LEU A 59 14.51 0.97 30.18
N LEU A 60 13.61 1.24 31.11
CA LEU A 60 13.90 1.84 32.41
C LEU A 60 13.91 0.73 33.46
N SER A 61 14.77 -0.28 33.25
CA SER A 61 15.41 -0.94 34.38
C SER A 61 16.51 -0.01 34.89
N ARG A 62 16.11 1.05 35.59
CA ARG A 62 17.02 1.80 36.46
C ARG A 62 16.36 2.01 37.81
N THR A 63 16.73 1.11 38.72
CA THR A 63 16.89 1.32 40.15
C THR A 63 15.62 1.63 40.97
N ALA A 64 15.05 0.56 41.53
CA ALA A 64 14.46 0.48 42.86
C ALA A 64 14.32 -1.04 43.13
N ILE A 65 14.91 -1.67 44.13
CA ILE A 65 15.37 -1.31 45.48
C ILE A 65 16.67 -2.08 45.74
#